data_AF-A0A5P9JX17-F1
#
_entry.id   AF-A0A5P9JX17-F1
#
_cell.length_a   1.000
_cell.length_b   1.000
_cell.length_c   1.000
_cell.angle_alpha   90.00
_cell.angle_beta   90.00
_cell.angle_gamma   90.00
#
_symmetry.space_group_name_H-M   'P 1'
#
loop_
_entity.id
_entity.type
_entity.pdbx_description
1 polymer ?
#
loop_
_entity_poly.entity_id
_entity_poly.type
_entity_poly.pdbx_seq_one_letter_code
_entity_poly.pdbx_strand_id
1 'polypeptide(L)'
;MTRRSAWAIAAAGLLATCLGPAPALADAIDGDWCSDDGRRLSIAGPAIVTPGGARMQGSYTRHSFLYTAPAGEPGGGEEVSMRLLSEILVQIRFGPDRPVQTWHRCTETTS
;
A
#
# COMPACT_ATOMS: atom_id res chain seq x y z
N MET A 1 38.75 -3.09 -60.68
CA MET A 1 38.01 -2.17 -59.78
C MET A 1 36.71 -2.84 -59.39
N THR A 2 36.69 -3.59 -58.29
CA THR A 2 36.14 -3.23 -56.96
C THR A 2 34.62 -3.33 -56.85
N ARG A 3 34.21 -4.31 -56.03
CA ARG A 3 32.86 -4.67 -55.54
C ARG A 3 32.04 -3.47 -55.05
N ARG A 4 30.70 -3.62 -55.09
CA ARG A 4 29.70 -3.20 -54.08
C ARG A 4 28.30 -3.49 -54.65
N SER A 5 27.26 -3.92 -53.95
CA SER A 5 27.03 -4.53 -52.64
C SER A 5 25.56 -4.94 -52.71
N ALA A 6 25.21 -6.21 -52.53
CA ALA A 6 23.82 -6.63 -52.40
C ALA A 6 23.36 -6.29 -50.98
N TRP A 7 22.52 -5.27 -50.83
CA TRP A 7 21.87 -4.95 -49.56
C TRP A 7 20.60 -5.78 -49.47
N ALA A 8 20.72 -6.98 -48.89
CA ALA A 8 19.58 -7.68 -48.33
C ALA A 8 19.24 -7.02 -46.99
N ILE A 9 18.19 -6.19 -46.97
CA ILE A 9 17.63 -5.70 -45.70
C ILE A 9 16.58 -6.72 -45.27
N ALA A 10 16.97 -7.56 -44.32
CA ALA A 10 16.09 -8.51 -43.64
C ALA A 10 15.04 -7.74 -42.82
N ALA A 11 13.77 -8.02 -43.08
CA ALA A 11 12.65 -7.61 -42.23
C ALA A 11 12.64 -8.49 -40.96
N ALA A 12 13.21 -7.98 -39.86
CA ALA A 12 13.12 -8.61 -38.54
C ALA A 12 12.00 -7.93 -37.75
N GLY A 13 10.99 -8.74 -37.40
CA GLY A 13 9.72 -8.32 -36.81
C GLY A 13 9.85 -7.64 -35.44
N LEU A 14 9.04 -6.60 -35.27
CA LEU A 14 8.80 -5.90 -34.02
C LEU A 14 7.97 -6.82 -33.09
N LEU A 15 8.63 -7.59 -32.23
CA LEU A 15 7.98 -8.25 -31.09
C LEU A 15 7.64 -7.18 -30.05
N ALA A 16 6.44 -6.60 -30.16
CA ALA A 16 5.87 -5.73 -29.14
C ALA A 16 5.45 -6.58 -27.94
N THR A 17 6.32 -6.71 -26.95
CA THR A 17 5.98 -7.31 -25.65
C THR A 17 5.05 -6.36 -24.90
N CYS A 18 3.75 -6.64 -24.92
CA CYS A 18 2.76 -6.01 -24.06
C CYS A 18 2.98 -6.47 -22.61
N LEU A 19 3.93 -5.87 -21.90
CA LEU A 19 3.89 -5.90 -20.43
C LEU A 19 2.68 -5.04 -20.02
N GLY A 20 1.66 -5.69 -19.45
CA GLY A 20 0.49 -5.00 -18.91
C GLY A 20 0.89 -4.00 -17.83
N PRO A 21 0.12 -2.91 -17.62
CA PRO A 21 0.41 -1.96 -16.56
C PRO A 21 0.30 -2.67 -15.21
N ALA A 22 1.43 -2.84 -14.51
CA ALA A 22 1.35 -3.08 -13.08
C ALA A 22 0.63 -1.88 -12.47
N PRO A 23 -0.30 -2.08 -11.52
CA PRO A 23 -0.86 -0.95 -10.78
C PRO A 23 0.33 -0.23 -10.13
N ALA A 24 0.57 1.00 -10.56
CA ALA A 24 1.51 1.87 -9.88
C ALA A 24 0.90 2.16 -8.51
N LEU A 25 1.36 1.45 -7.47
CA LEU A 25 1.08 1.81 -6.10
C LEU A 25 1.64 3.23 -5.92
N ALA A 26 0.74 4.19 -5.79
CA ALA A 26 1.08 5.59 -5.84
C ALA A 26 1.32 6.10 -4.43
N ASP A 27 2.45 5.80 -3.76
CA ASP A 27 2.90 6.30 -2.44
C ASP A 27 1.77 6.88 -1.56
N ALA A 28 0.73 6.08 -1.31
CA ALA A 28 -0.48 6.50 -0.62
C ALA A 28 -0.81 5.51 0.49
N ILE A 29 -1.25 6.02 1.63
CA ILE A 29 -1.57 5.20 2.80
C ILE A 29 -2.83 4.34 2.61
N ASP A 30 -3.64 4.64 1.59
CA ASP A 30 -4.78 3.86 1.14
C ASP A 30 -4.43 2.39 0.87
N GLY A 31 -5.33 1.49 1.23
CA GLY A 31 -5.23 0.04 1.02
C GLY A 31 -5.35 -0.77 2.30
N ASP A 32 -5.11 -2.07 2.17
CA ASP A 32 -5.20 -3.04 3.26
C ASP A 32 -3.84 -3.25 3.93
N TRP A 33 -3.84 -3.17 5.25
CA TRP A 33 -2.65 -3.31 6.09
C TRP A 33 -2.82 -4.45 7.07
N CYS A 34 -1.79 -5.29 7.15
CA CYS A 34 -1.73 -6.48 7.96
C CYS A 34 -0.55 -6.38 8.93
N SER A 35 -0.76 -6.82 10.16
CA SER A 35 0.31 -7.02 11.15
C SER A 35 0.74 -8.48 11.20
N ASP A 36 1.96 -8.71 11.70
CA ASP A 36 2.49 -10.05 11.93
C ASP A 36 1.67 -10.84 12.97
N ASP A 37 0.91 -10.17 13.84
CA ASP A 37 0.00 -10.78 14.81
C ASP A 37 -1.41 -11.09 14.27
N GLY A 38 -1.61 -10.92 12.96
CA GLY A 38 -2.85 -11.31 12.26
C GLY A 38 -3.98 -10.28 12.30
N ARG A 39 -3.75 -9.10 12.89
CA ARG A 39 -4.71 -7.99 12.79
C ARG A 39 -4.65 -7.37 11.40
N ARG A 40 -5.78 -6.78 11.00
CA ARG A 40 -5.95 -6.13 9.70
C ARG A 40 -6.73 -4.84 9.81
N LEU A 41 -6.40 -3.85 9.01
CA LEU A 41 -7.20 -2.65 8.82
C LEU A 41 -7.22 -2.26 7.33
N SER A 42 -8.16 -1.39 6.95
CA SER A 42 -8.29 -0.89 5.58
C SER A 42 -8.48 0.62 5.57
N ILE A 43 -7.78 1.33 4.69
CA ILE A 43 -7.93 2.79 4.51
C ILE A 43 -8.37 3.10 3.07
N ALA A 44 -9.38 3.96 2.91
CA ALA A 44 -9.83 4.47 1.62
C ALA A 44 -10.18 5.97 1.75
N GLY A 45 -9.22 6.83 1.41
CA GLY A 45 -9.24 8.25 1.73
C GLY A 45 -9.44 8.46 3.23
N PRO A 46 -10.38 9.32 3.66
CA PRO A 46 -10.66 9.53 5.08
C PRO A 46 -11.39 8.36 5.76
N ALA A 47 -11.85 7.35 5.02
CA ALA A 47 -12.55 6.21 5.60
C ALA A 47 -11.57 5.13 6.08
N ILE A 48 -11.87 4.53 7.24
CA ILE A 48 -11.11 3.42 7.80
C ILE A 48 -12.03 2.30 8.30
N VAL A 49 -11.58 1.06 8.11
CA VAL A 49 -12.04 -0.11 8.87
C VAL A 49 -10.96 -0.48 9.87
N THR A 50 -11.24 -0.34 11.16
CA THR A 50 -10.29 -0.58 12.25
C THR A 50 -10.02 -2.09 12.43
N PRO A 51 -9.00 -2.47 13.22
CA PRO A 51 -8.75 -3.88 13.57
C PRO A 51 -9.94 -4.60 14.22
N GLY A 52 -10.77 -3.90 14.98
CA GLY A 52 -12.02 -4.43 15.54
C GLY A 52 -13.19 -4.49 14.55
N GLY A 53 -13.01 -4.00 13.32
CA GLY A 53 -14.04 -3.98 12.27
C GLY A 53 -14.95 -2.75 12.30
N ALA A 54 -14.67 -1.75 13.15
CA ALA A 54 -15.43 -0.52 13.18
C ALA A 54 -15.19 0.28 11.89
N ARG A 55 -16.28 0.78 11.28
CA ARG A 55 -16.22 1.67 10.11
C ARG A 55 -16.36 3.10 10.58
N MET A 56 -15.36 3.93 10.30
CA MET A 56 -15.35 5.32 10.74
C MET A 56 -14.52 6.21 9.81
N GLN A 57 -14.41 7.49 10.16
CA GLN A 57 -13.58 8.47 9.46
C GLN A 57 -12.42 8.92 10.35
N GLY A 58 -11.34 9.39 9.72
CA GLY A 58 -10.19 9.96 10.40
C GLY A 58 -9.58 11.14 9.63
N SER A 59 -8.55 11.74 10.23
CA SER A 59 -7.76 12.78 9.59
C SER A 59 -6.78 12.13 8.61
N TYR A 60 -7.04 12.30 7.33
CA TYR A 60 -6.29 11.68 6.25
C TYR A 60 -5.35 12.67 5.55
N THR A 61 -4.14 12.21 5.28
CA THR A 61 -3.29 12.72 4.20
C THR A 61 -2.80 11.54 3.38
N ARG A 62 -2.14 11.82 2.26
CA ARG A 62 -1.51 10.78 1.43
C ARG A 62 -0.50 9.92 2.22
N HIS A 63 0.16 10.47 3.25
CA HIS A 63 1.25 9.79 3.98
C HIS A 63 0.95 9.53 5.45
N SER A 64 -0.24 9.87 5.94
CA SER A 64 -0.59 9.74 7.35
C SER A 64 -2.07 9.55 7.57
N PHE A 65 -2.42 8.90 8.67
CA PHE A 65 -3.80 8.77 9.13
C PHE A 65 -3.87 8.91 10.65
N LEU A 66 -4.88 9.61 11.15
CA LEU A 66 -5.13 9.75 12.58
C LEU A 66 -6.61 9.49 12.88
N TYR A 67 -6.89 8.73 13.94
CA TYR A 67 -8.25 8.51 14.45
C TYR A 67 -8.24 8.20 15.94
N THR A 68 -9.37 8.37 16.62
CA THR A 68 -9.56 7.90 18.00
C THR A 68 -10.02 6.45 17.99
N ALA A 69 -9.30 5.56 18.67
CA ALA A 69 -9.67 4.15 18.71
C ALA A 69 -11.02 3.93 19.43
N PRO A 70 -11.89 3.05 18.90
CA PRO A 70 -13.10 2.63 19.61
C PRO A 70 -12.78 2.03 20.98
N ALA A 71 -13.65 2.24 21.97
CA ALA A 71 -13.41 1.84 23.37
C ALA A 71 -13.04 0.35 23.56
N GLY A 72 -13.53 -0.54 22.69
CA GLY A 72 -13.25 -1.98 22.74
C GLY A 72 -11.98 -2.44 22.01
N GLU A 73 -11.18 -1.51 21.47
CA GLU A 73 -10.01 -1.82 20.64
C GLU A 73 -8.68 -1.44 21.32
N PRO A 74 -7.52 -1.90 20.80
CA PRO A 74 -6.23 -1.45 21.30
C PRO A 74 -6.11 0.07 21.31
N GLY A 75 -5.88 0.65 22.49
CA GLY A 75 -5.83 2.10 22.66
C GLY A 75 -7.21 2.76 22.74
N GLY A 76 -8.29 2.05 23.04
CA GLY A 76 -9.65 2.62 23.08
C GLY A 76 -9.75 3.95 23.84
N GLY A 77 -10.29 4.96 23.15
CA GLY A 77 -10.37 6.35 23.62
C GLY A 77 -9.13 7.21 23.31
N GLU A 78 -8.00 6.60 22.99
CA GLU A 78 -6.75 7.26 22.64
C GLU A 78 -6.63 7.47 21.12
N GLU A 79 -5.74 8.40 20.75
CA GLU A 79 -5.38 8.62 19.35
C GLU A 79 -4.50 7.48 18.83
N VAL A 80 -4.89 6.94 17.68
CA VAL A 80 -4.07 6.08 16.84
C VAL A 80 -3.46 6.92 15.74
N SER A 81 -2.14 6.94 15.67
CA SER A 81 -1.39 7.66 14.64
C SER A 81 -0.72 6.67 13.68
N MET A 82 -0.79 6.99 12.40
CA MET A 82 -0.22 6.17 11.32
C MET A 82 0.63 7.04 10.39
N ARG A 83 1.77 6.49 9.97
CA ARG A 83 2.68 7.13 9.00
C ARG A 83 3.16 6.12 7.97
N LEU A 84 2.96 6.44 6.70
CA LEU A 84 3.49 5.66 5.60
C LEU A 84 5.02 5.77 5.58
N LEU A 85 5.72 4.64 5.55
CA LEU A 85 7.19 4.59 5.45
C LEU A 85 7.65 4.28 4.03
N SER A 86 6.90 3.44 3.33
CA SER A 86 7.13 3.06 1.93
C SER A 86 5.83 2.52 1.35
N GLU A 87 5.82 2.17 0.07
CA GLU A 87 4.68 1.52 -0.60
C GLU A 87 4.14 0.29 0.15
N ILE A 88 5.03 -0.41 0.87
CA ILE A 88 4.73 -1.69 1.49
C ILE A 88 4.74 -1.67 3.02
N LEU A 89 5.11 -0.56 3.68
CA LEU A 89 5.23 -0.46 5.13
C LEU A 89 4.55 0.78 5.70
N VAL A 90 3.84 0.60 6.81
CA VAL A 90 3.25 1.68 7.61
C VAL A 90 3.67 1.53 9.08
N GLN A 91 3.97 2.63 9.74
CA GLN A 91 4.10 2.68 11.20
C GLN A 91 2.77 3.04 11.83
N ILE A 92 2.42 2.37 12.92
CA ILE A 92 1.19 2.58 13.68
C ILE A 92 1.52 2.65 15.17
N ARG A 93 0.93 3.62 15.88
CA ARG A 93 0.98 3.73 17.33
C ARG A 93 -0.43 3.84 17.90
N PHE A 94 -0.81 2.94 18.81
CA PHE A 94 -2.13 2.87 19.44
C PHE A 94 -2.14 3.58 20.81
N GLY A 95 -2.18 4.92 20.81
CA GLY A 95 -2.02 5.74 22.01
C GLY A 95 -0.55 6.01 22.39
N PRO A 96 -0.28 7.03 23.20
CA PRO A 96 1.06 7.58 23.41
C PRO A 96 2.04 6.60 24.08
N ASP A 97 1.56 5.76 24.98
CA ASP A 97 2.41 4.87 25.81
C ASP A 97 2.65 3.49 25.19
N ARG A 98 2.07 3.20 24.02
CA ARG A 98 2.25 1.91 23.35
C ARG A 98 3.42 1.93 22.38
N PRO A 99 4.13 0.80 22.23
CA PRO A 99 5.22 0.70 21.26
C PRO A 99 4.68 0.94 19.84
N VAL A 100 5.50 1.60 19.03
CA VAL A 100 5.26 1.70 17.59
C VAL A 100 5.34 0.31 16.97
N GLN A 101 4.42 0.02 16.06
CA GLN A 101 4.38 -1.19 15.28
C GLN A 101 4.63 -0.86 13.81
N THR A 102 5.30 -1.75 13.11
CA THR A 102 5.42 -1.67 11.65
C THR A 102 4.53 -2.74 11.05
N TRP A 103 3.60 -2.34 10.20
CA TRP A 103 2.67 -3.22 9.50
C TRP A 103 3.00 -3.22 8.01
N HIS A 104 2.62 -4.28 7.32
CA HIS A 104 2.89 -4.47 5.91
C HIS A 104 1.60 -4.50 5.09
N ARG A 105 1.70 -4.30 3.77
CA ARG A 105 0.57 -4.52 2.87
C ARG A 105 0.08 -5.96 3.02
N CYS A 106 -1.23 -6.14 3.10
CA CYS A 106 -1.78 -7.50 3.05
C CYS A 106 -1.41 -8.14 1.71
N THR A 107 -0.97 -9.40 1.74
CA THR A 107 -0.80 -10.16 0.50
C THR A 107 -2.18 -10.43 -0.10
N GLU A 108 -2.37 -10.12 -1.38
CA GLU A 108 -3.56 -10.62 -2.09
C GLU A 108 -3.55 -12.14 -2.00
N THR A 109 -4.61 -12.73 -1.44
CA THR A 109 -4.80 -14.17 -1.53
C THR A 109 -5.17 -14.47 -2.98
N THR A 110 -4.19 -14.81 -3.81
CA THR A 110 -4.47 -15.35 -5.14
C THR A 110 -5.26 -16.64 -4.96
N SER A 111 -6.54 -16.63 -5.37
CA SER A 111 -7.39 -17.83 -5.39
C SER A 111 -7.04 -18.75 -6.54
#